data_AF-A0A969I263-F1
#
_entry.id   AF-A0A969I263-F1
#
_cell.length_a   1.000
_cell.length_b   1.000
_cell.length_c   1.000
_cell.angle_alpha   90.00
_cell.angle_beta   90.00
_cell.angle_gamma   90.00
#
_symmetry.space_group_name_H-M   'P 1'
#
loop_
_entity.id
_entity.type
_entity.pdbx_description
1 polymer ?
#
loop_
_entity_poly.entity_id
_entity_poly.type
_entity_poly.pdbx_seq_one_letter_code
_entity_poly.pdbx_strand_id
1 'polypeptide(L)'
;MEAIRRYYFPVASFLLLALTVAAFSDNLFTDTGQSSNSDPKFIIHGMLCGAWMILLFTQSCLVSADNVRLHRKLGAVGIAIAIGVTLSTIWLFVAAWNGWAAMSPEVKANRFLLPSYSLFV
;
A
#
# COMPACT_ATOMS: atom_id res chain seq x y z
N MET A 1 -28.00 7.49 9.46
CA MET A 1 -27.11 6.62 10.26
C MET A 1 -26.73 5.34 9.52
N GLU A 2 -27.70 4.59 8.97
CA GLU A 2 -27.46 3.38 8.15
C GLU A 2 -26.47 3.61 6.98
N ALA A 3 -26.74 4.64 6.15
CA ALA A 3 -25.92 4.93 4.98
C ALA A 3 -24.47 5.30 5.34
N ILE A 4 -24.28 6.08 6.42
CA ILE A 4 -22.94 6.45 6.89
C ILE A 4 -22.16 5.19 7.28
N ARG A 5 -22.77 4.27 8.04
CA ARG A 5 -22.13 3.00 8.40
C ARG A 5 -21.77 2.14 7.19
N ARG A 6 -22.67 2.09 6.19
CA ARG A 6 -22.46 1.30 4.96
C ARG A 6 -21.32 1.83 4.09
N TYR A 7 -21.18 3.15 3.97
CA TYR A 7 -20.25 3.77 3.02
C TYR A 7 -18.98 4.33 3.65
N TYR A 8 -18.85 4.35 4.97
CA TYR A 8 -17.66 4.89 5.64
C TYR A 8 -16.36 4.25 5.14
N PHE A 9 -16.25 2.92 5.15
CA PHE A 9 -15.03 2.23 4.71
C PHE A 9 -14.76 2.35 3.21
N PRO A 10 -15.76 2.21 2.31
CA PRO A 10 -15.58 2.54 0.89
C PRO A 10 -15.07 3.95 0.63
N VAL A 11 -15.64 4.96 1.28
CA VAL A 11 -15.21 6.35 1.08
C VAL A 11 -13.80 6.58 1.64
N ALA A 12 -13.51 6.10 2.85
CA ALA A 12 -12.19 6.25 3.46
C ALA A 12 -11.10 5.56 2.63
N SER A 13 -11.33 4.32 2.20
CA SER A 13 -10.37 3.58 1.37
C SER A 13 -10.24 4.14 -0.04
N PHE A 14 -11.31 4.69 -0.63
CA PHE A 14 -11.24 5.42 -1.88
C PHE A 14 -10.35 6.67 -1.75
N LEU A 15 -10.50 7.45 -0.68
CA LEU A 15 -9.64 8.61 -0.42
C LEU A 15 -8.18 8.19 -0.29
N LEU A 16 -7.89 7.11 0.43
CA LEU A 16 -6.52 6.56 0.54
C LEU A 16 -5.97 6.12 -0.83
N LEU A 17 -6.78 5.45 -1.65
CA LEU A 17 -6.41 5.06 -3.00
C LEU A 17 -6.14 6.28 -3.88
N ALA A 18 -7.02 7.29 -3.85
CA ALA A 18 -6.86 8.52 -4.61
C ALA A 18 -5.60 9.29 -4.20
N LEU A 19 -5.33 9.40 -2.90
CA LEU A 19 -4.11 10.02 -2.38
C LEU A 19 -2.87 9.22 -2.77
N THR A 20 -2.93 7.89 -2.78
CA THR A 20 -1.83 7.03 -3.27
C THR A 20 -1.56 7.30 -4.75
N VAL A 21 -2.60 7.30 -5.59
CA VAL A 21 -2.48 7.56 -7.02
C VAL A 21 -1.90 8.96 -7.27
N ALA A 22 -2.34 9.97 -6.53
CA ALA A 22 -1.83 11.33 -6.64
C ALA A 22 -0.36 11.44 -6.19
N ALA A 23 -0.04 10.93 -5.00
CA ALA A 23 1.28 11.05 -4.38
C ALA A 23 2.38 10.28 -5.13
N PHE A 24 2.01 9.23 -5.88
CA PHE A 24 2.95 8.41 -6.63
C PHE A 24 2.78 8.55 -8.15
N SER A 25 2.03 9.55 -8.64
CA SER A 25 1.74 9.75 -10.07
C SER A 25 2.99 10.04 -10.92
N ASP A 26 3.98 10.67 -10.32
CA ASP A 26 5.32 10.98 -10.84
C ASP A 26 6.21 9.73 -11.00
N ASN A 27 5.78 8.60 -10.46
CA ASN A 27 6.41 7.30 -10.61
C ASN A 27 5.53 6.34 -11.42
N LEU A 28 4.23 6.37 -11.16
CA LEU A 28 3.25 5.42 -11.68
C LEU A 28 2.86 5.68 -13.14
N PHE A 29 2.78 6.95 -13.56
CA PHE A 29 2.30 7.32 -14.90
C PHE A 29 3.27 8.21 -15.68
N THR A 30 4.13 8.94 -14.97
CA THR A 30 5.03 9.92 -15.58
C THR A 30 6.46 9.54 -15.26
N ASP A 31 7.35 9.58 -16.25
CA ASP A 31 8.78 9.54 -15.98
C ASP A 31 9.26 10.97 -15.74
N THR A 32 9.69 11.27 -14.52
CA THR A 32 10.20 12.59 -14.12
C THR A 32 11.73 12.63 -14.09
N GLY A 33 12.40 11.54 -14.46
CA GLY A 33 13.84 11.39 -14.42
C GLY A 33 14.41 11.07 -13.04
N GLN A 34 13.57 10.78 -12.03
CA GLN A 34 14.05 10.29 -10.74
C GLN A 34 14.49 8.83 -10.84
N SER A 35 15.48 8.44 -10.03
CA SER A 35 16.02 7.07 -10.07
C SER A 35 14.95 5.99 -9.88
N SER A 36 13.92 6.29 -9.08
CA SER A 36 12.80 5.39 -8.80
C SER A 36 11.90 5.13 -10.02
N ASN A 37 11.95 5.94 -11.10
CA ASN A 37 11.18 5.68 -12.32
C ASN A 37 11.69 4.46 -13.09
N SER A 38 12.99 4.18 -13.04
CA SER A 38 13.63 3.12 -13.84
C SER A 38 14.16 1.94 -13.02
N ASP A 39 14.37 2.14 -11.72
CA ASP A 39 15.03 1.17 -10.87
C ASP A 39 14.04 0.09 -10.39
N PRO A 40 14.24 -1.19 -10.76
CA PRO A 40 13.23 -2.24 -10.60
C PRO A 40 12.72 -2.45 -9.18
N LYS A 41 13.56 -2.21 -8.15
CA LYS A 41 13.13 -2.40 -6.76
C LYS A 41 12.01 -1.45 -6.35
N PHE A 42 12.03 -0.21 -6.85
CA PHE A 42 10.98 0.78 -6.56
C PHE A 42 9.71 0.48 -7.36
N ILE A 43 9.85 0.05 -8.62
CA ILE A 43 8.72 -0.34 -9.48
C ILE A 43 7.99 -1.54 -8.87
N ILE A 44 8.70 -2.59 -8.48
CA ILE A 44 8.11 -3.79 -7.88
C ILE A 44 7.40 -3.45 -6.56
N HIS A 45 8.05 -2.70 -5.68
CA HIS A 45 7.43 -2.27 -4.42
C HIS A 45 6.19 -1.39 -4.67
N GLY A 46 6.30 -0.43 -5.59
CA GLY A 46 5.19 0.45 -5.97
C GLY A 46 3.98 -0.31 -6.51
N MET A 47 4.20 -1.31 -7.38
CA MET A 47 3.13 -2.18 -7.87
C MET A 47 2.46 -2.99 -6.75
N LEU A 48 3.24 -3.53 -5.80
CA LEU A 48 2.71 -4.29 -4.66
C LEU A 48 1.89 -3.39 -3.73
N CYS A 49 2.38 -2.20 -3.39
CA CYS A 49 1.65 -1.20 -2.61
C CYS A 49 0.39 -0.70 -3.33
N GLY A 50 0.47 -0.47 -4.65
CA GLY A 50 -0.69 -0.10 -5.46
C GLY A 50 -1.76 -1.20 -5.46
N ALA A 51 -1.35 -2.45 -5.68
CA ALA A 51 -2.24 -3.61 -5.61
C ALA A 51 -2.89 -3.75 -4.22
N TRP A 52 -2.13 -3.50 -3.14
CA TRP A 52 -2.63 -3.49 -1.78
C TRP A 52 -3.75 -2.45 -1.58
N MET A 53 -3.55 -1.20 -2.03
CA MET A 53 -4.55 -0.14 -1.89
C MET A 53 -5.80 -0.38 -2.75
N ILE A 54 -5.62 -0.91 -3.96
CA ILE A 54 -6.75 -1.32 -4.82
C ILE A 54 -7.56 -2.43 -4.15
N LEU A 55 -6.87 -3.41 -3.56
CA LEU A 55 -7.54 -4.50 -2.85
C LEU A 55 -8.26 -3.99 -1.62
N LEU A 56 -7.67 -3.10 -0.81
CA LEU A 56 -8.33 -2.49 0.34
C LEU A 56 -9.66 -1.82 -0.04
N PHE A 57 -9.64 -1.00 -1.09
CA PHE A 57 -10.85 -0.37 -1.62
C PHE A 57 -11.87 -1.42 -2.07
N THR A 58 -11.44 -2.39 -2.87
CA THR A 58 -12.29 -3.49 -3.36
C THR A 58 -12.94 -4.26 -2.21
N GLN A 59 -12.17 -4.60 -1.17
CA GLN A 59 -12.65 -5.35 -0.01
C GLN A 59 -13.73 -4.57 0.75
N SER A 60 -13.52 -3.27 0.94
CA SER A 60 -14.52 -2.42 1.61
C SER A 60 -15.82 -2.32 0.79
N CYS A 61 -15.73 -2.21 -0.55
CA CYS A 61 -16.89 -2.22 -1.43
C CYS A 61 -17.65 -3.55 -1.37
N LEU A 62 -16.94 -4.69 -1.39
CA LEU A 62 -17.56 -6.01 -1.32
C LEU A 62 -18.35 -6.21 -0.02
N VAL A 63 -17.82 -5.77 1.12
CA VAL A 63 -18.54 -5.81 2.40
C VAL A 63 -19.76 -4.88 2.36
N SER A 64 -19.62 -3.66 1.82
CA SER A 64 -20.74 -2.73 1.69
C SER A 64 -21.85 -3.24 0.74
N ALA A 65 -21.50 -4.14 -0.18
CA ALA A 65 -22.42 -4.79 -1.12
C ALA A 65 -22.90 -6.17 -0.64
N ASP A 66 -22.62 -6.53 0.62
CA ASP A 66 -22.94 -7.83 1.23
C ASP A 66 -22.35 -9.05 0.49
N ASN A 67 -21.35 -8.85 -0.36
CA ASN A 67 -20.67 -9.91 -1.11
C ASN A 67 -19.48 -10.49 -0.32
N VAL A 68 -19.79 -11.03 0.86
CA VAL A 68 -18.80 -11.58 1.80
C VAL A 68 -18.09 -12.81 1.23
N ARG A 69 -18.75 -13.57 0.34
CA ARG A 69 -18.14 -14.73 -0.31
C ARG A 69 -16.92 -14.33 -1.15
N LEU A 70 -17.06 -13.30 -1.99
CA LEU A 70 -15.94 -12.84 -2.80
C LEU A 70 -14.89 -12.11 -1.95
N HIS A 71 -15.31 -11.36 -0.93
CA HIS A 71 -14.41 -10.72 0.04
C HIS A 71 -13.43 -11.74 0.63
N ARG A 72 -13.94 -12.87 1.13
CA ARG A 72 -13.10 -13.95 1.70
C ARG A 72 -12.17 -14.58 0.67
N LYS A 73 -12.65 -14.82 -0.56
CA LYS A 73 -11.83 -15.41 -1.62
C LYS A 73 -10.66 -14.50 -2.02
N LEU A 74 -10.93 -13.21 -2.22
CA LEU A 74 -9.90 -12.23 -2.54
C LEU A 74 -9.02 -11.88 -1.32
N GLY A 75 -9.53 -12.03 -0.10
CA GLY A 75 -8.78 -11.79 1.13
C GLY A 75 -7.56 -12.72 1.24
N ALA A 76 -7.71 -13.98 0.82
CA ALA A 76 -6.60 -14.92 0.75
C ALA A 76 -5.48 -14.46 -0.22
N VAL A 77 -5.86 -13.84 -1.36
CA VAL A 77 -4.89 -13.22 -2.29
C VAL A 77 -4.22 -12.02 -1.63
N GLY A 78 -4.97 -11.26 -0.81
CA GLY A 78 -4.45 -10.16 -0.01
C GLY A 78 -3.28 -10.54 0.89
N ILE A 79 -3.30 -11.73 1.50
CA ILE A 79 -2.19 -12.22 2.33
C ILE A 79 -0.89 -12.30 1.51
N ALA A 80 -0.96 -12.81 0.28
CA ALA A 80 0.23 -12.90 -0.58
C ALA A 80 0.75 -11.51 -0.97
N ILE A 81 -0.15 -10.56 -1.25
CA ILE A 81 0.22 -9.17 -1.55
C ILE A 81 0.86 -8.51 -0.32
N ALA A 82 0.29 -8.70 0.87
CA ALA A 82 0.80 -8.18 2.13
C ALA A 82 2.23 -8.67 2.42
N ILE A 83 2.46 -9.98 2.27
CA ILE A 83 3.81 -10.57 2.38
C ILE A 83 4.75 -9.92 1.36
N GLY A 84 4.32 -9.74 0.11
CA GLY A 84 5.09 -9.05 -0.93
C GLY A 84 5.44 -7.61 -0.54
N VAL A 85 4.48 -6.84 -0.03
CA VAL A 85 4.71 -5.46 0.46
C VAL A 85 5.73 -5.47 1.58
N THR A 86 5.58 -6.34 2.59
CA THR A 86 6.52 -6.44 3.70
C THR A 86 7.93 -6.78 3.21
N LEU A 87 8.09 -7.84 2.41
CA LEU A 87 9.40 -8.28 1.93
C LEU A 87 10.07 -7.25 1.03
N SER A 88 9.32 -6.64 0.10
CA SER A 88 9.84 -5.58 -0.76
C SER A 88 10.24 -4.34 0.03
N THR A 89 9.50 -3.98 1.08
CA THR A 89 9.84 -2.86 1.97
C THR A 89 11.13 -3.13 2.75
N ILE A 90 11.28 -4.34 3.32
CA ILE A 90 12.52 -4.76 3.99
C ILE A 90 13.69 -4.66 3.00
N TRP A 91 13.50 -5.14 1.78
CA TRP A 91 14.52 -5.05 0.75
C TRP A 91 14.91 -3.60 0.44
N LEU A 92 13.95 -2.69 0.29
CA LEU A 92 14.24 -1.25 0.11
C LEU A 92 15.00 -0.67 1.30
N PHE A 93 14.67 -1.06 2.54
CA PHE A 93 15.37 -0.57 3.72
C PHE A 93 16.85 -0.98 3.76
N VAL A 94 17.16 -2.18 3.27
CA VAL A 94 18.53 -2.70 3.16
C VAL A 94 19.25 -2.07 1.97
N ALA A 95 18.63 -2.07 0.78
CA ALA A 95 19.25 -1.60 -0.45
C ALA A 95 19.50 -0.08 -0.46
N ALA A 96 18.67 0.70 0.23
CA ALA A 96 18.83 2.15 0.38
C ALA A 96 19.52 2.54 1.71
N TRP A 97 20.17 1.59 2.39
CA TRP A 97 20.83 1.89 3.66
C TRP A 97 22.03 2.82 3.48
N ASN A 98 21.99 3.98 4.13
CA ASN A 98 23.07 4.97 4.14
C ASN A 98 23.51 5.36 5.57
N GLY A 99 23.14 4.56 6.58
CA GLY A 99 23.42 4.80 7.99
C GLY A 99 22.30 5.57 8.72
N TRP A 100 22.01 5.17 9.96
CA TRP A 100 20.88 5.70 10.74
C TRP A 100 20.92 7.22 10.93
N ALA A 101 22.10 7.79 11.16
CA ALA A 101 22.26 9.23 11.38
C ALA A 101 21.91 10.06 10.13
N ALA A 102 22.13 9.50 8.93
CA ALA A 102 21.88 10.18 7.66
C ALA A 102 20.40 10.12 7.22
N MET A 103 19.56 9.35 7.90
CA MET A 103 18.15 9.20 7.55
C MET A 103 17.29 10.34 8.09
N SER A 104 16.37 10.82 7.25
CA SER A 104 15.33 11.77 7.67
C SER A 104 14.37 11.15 8.70
N PRO A 105 13.64 11.95 9.48
CA PRO A 105 12.69 11.45 10.48
C PRO A 105 11.63 10.51 9.89
N GLU A 106 11.14 10.77 8.68
CA GLU A 106 10.11 9.98 8.00
C GLU A 106 10.65 8.59 7.63
N VAL A 107 11.90 8.52 7.17
CA VAL A 107 12.59 7.27 6.82
C VAL A 107 12.82 6.40 8.05
N LYS A 108 13.08 7.01 9.22
CA LYS A 108 13.16 6.33 10.51
C LYS A 108 11.79 5.85 10.98
N ALA A 109 10.77 6.70 10.91
CA ALA A 109 9.41 6.36 11.30
C ALA A 109 8.87 5.17 10.48
N ASN A 110 9.07 5.16 9.16
CA ASN A 110 8.65 4.06 8.29
C ASN A 110 9.25 2.70 8.71
N ARG A 111 10.49 2.69 9.22
CA ARG A 111 11.12 1.46 9.73
C ARG A 111 10.45 0.94 10.99
N PHE A 112 10.02 1.83 11.88
CA PHE A 112 9.27 1.44 13.08
C PHE A 112 7.82 1.06 12.79
N LEU A 113 7.22 1.60 11.73
CA LEU A 113 5.84 1.32 11.36
C LEU A 113 5.67 0.01 10.59
N LEU A 114 6.70 -0.47 9.89
CA LEU A 114 6.62 -1.73 9.13
C LEU A 114 6.18 -2.95 9.98
N PRO A 115 6.66 -3.16 11.22
CA PRO A 115 6.12 -4.21 12.10
C PRO A 115 4.62 -4.08 12.34
N SER A 116 4.10 -2.86 12.52
CA SER A 116 2.66 -2.66 12.73
C SER A 116 1.86 -3.07 11.49
N TYR A 117 2.30 -2.66 10.30
CA TYR A 117 1.71 -3.12 9.05
C TYR A 117 1.73 -4.65 8.98
N SER A 118 2.88 -5.27 9.21
CA SER A 118 3.08 -6.71 9.00
C SER A 118 2.31 -7.60 9.98
N LEU A 119 1.92 -7.08 11.15
CA LEU A 119 1.20 -7.84 12.18
C LEU A 119 -0.33 -7.64 12.14
N PHE A 120 -0.80 -6.51 11.60
CA PHE A 120 -2.21 -6.12 11.64
C PHE A 120 -2.86 -6.04 10.26
N VAL A 121 -2.19 -6.60 9.26
CA VAL A 121 -2.62 -6.70 7.87
C VAL A 121 -3.58 -7.88 7.63
#